data_AF-A0A2D9TTX0-F1
#
_entry.id   AF-A0A2D9TTX0-F1
#
_cell.length_a   1.000
_cell.length_b   1.000
_cell.length_c   1.000
_cell.angle_alpha   90.00
_cell.angle_beta   90.00
_cell.angle_gamma   90.00
#
_symmetry.space_group_name_H-M   'P 1'
#
loop_
_entity.id
_entity.type
_entity.pdbx_description
1 polymer ?
#
loop_
_entity_poly.entity_id
_entity_poly.type
_entity_poly.pdbx_seq_one_letter_code
_entity_poly.pdbx_strand_id
1 'polypeptide(L)'
;LHKLIDYMKQRRHHRPRWVGALEQQRIPIGLINGSMDPISGAHMVARYKEAVGNPLMIISLQDIGHYPQWEAPQQVHDAYRQFLTAAAQ
;
A
#
# COMPACT_ATOMS: atom_id res chain seq x y z
N LEU A 1 -26.72 3.15 7.22
CA LEU A 1 -25.87 2.38 6.27
C LEU A 1 -25.44 3.14 5.00
N HIS A 2 -26.23 4.09 4.46
CA HIS A 2 -25.92 4.78 3.19
C HIS A 2 -24.70 5.71 3.20
N LYS A 3 -24.19 6.13 4.38
CA LYS A 3 -23.00 7.01 4.48
C LYS A 3 -21.66 6.26 4.53
N LEU A 4 -21.64 4.98 4.94
CA LEU A 4 -20.39 4.22 5.10
C LEU A 4 -19.80 3.79 3.74
N ILE A 5 -20.65 3.54 2.75
CA ILE A 5 -20.21 3.12 1.41
C ILE A 5 -20.04 4.29 0.43
N ASP A 6 -20.33 5.54 0.86
CA ASP A 6 -20.19 6.71 -0.02
C ASP A 6 -18.74 6.92 -0.49
N TYR A 7 -17.78 6.42 0.30
CA TYR A 7 -16.37 6.27 -0.09
C TYR A 7 -16.21 5.62 -1.48
N MET A 8 -17.07 4.69 -1.88
CA MET A 8 -16.99 4.05 -3.20
C MET A 8 -17.25 5.03 -4.36
N LYS A 9 -18.09 6.05 -4.14
CA LYS A 9 -18.29 7.14 -5.10
C LYS A 9 -17.14 8.13 -5.02
N GLN A 10 -16.74 8.49 -3.81
CA GLN A 10 -15.66 9.43 -3.54
C GLN A 10 -14.32 8.95 -4.14
N ARG A 11 -13.97 7.67 -4.02
CA ARG A 11 -12.73 7.11 -4.58
C ARG A 11 -12.67 7.19 -6.10
N ARG A 12 -13.81 7.19 -6.79
CA ARG A 12 -13.86 7.43 -8.25
C ARG A 12 -13.68 8.91 -8.56
N HIS A 13 -14.45 9.75 -7.87
CA HIS A 13 -14.43 11.20 -8.10
C HIS A 13 -13.07 11.83 -7.75
N HIS A 14 -12.45 11.42 -6.65
CA HIS A 14 -11.17 11.95 -6.17
C HIS A 14 -9.95 11.15 -6.63
N ARG A 15 -10.12 10.10 -7.45
CA ARG A 15 -9.01 9.28 -7.94
C ARG A 15 -7.84 10.11 -8.49
N PRO A 16 -8.04 11.13 -9.37
CA PRO A 16 -6.92 11.89 -9.91
C PRO A 16 -6.13 12.62 -8.83
N ARG A 17 -6.81 13.14 -7.80
CA ARG A 17 -6.15 13.81 -6.68
C ARG A 17 -5.41 12.83 -5.77
N TRP A 18 -6.04 11.69 -5.44
CA TRP A 18 -5.49 10.74 -4.46
C TRP A 18 -4.36 9.89 -5.02
N VAL A 19 -4.55 9.34 -6.23
CA VAL A 19 -3.50 8.57 -6.90
C VAL A 19 -2.41 9.51 -7.40
N GLY A 20 -2.78 10.69 -7.95
CA GLY A 20 -1.80 11.68 -8.39
C GLY A 20 -0.84 12.14 -7.28
N ALA A 21 -1.29 12.22 -6.03
CA ALA A 21 -0.41 12.51 -4.90
C ALA A 21 0.61 11.40 -4.61
N LEU A 22 0.24 10.14 -4.89
CA LEU A 22 1.12 8.98 -4.82
C LEU A 22 1.94 8.75 -6.08
N GLU A 23 1.62 9.41 -7.21
CA GLU A 23 2.40 9.39 -8.46
C GLU A 23 3.44 10.51 -8.51
N GLN A 24 3.16 11.62 -7.82
CA GLN A 24 3.97 12.84 -7.78
C GLN A 24 4.66 13.05 -6.41
N GLN A 25 4.81 11.97 -5.66
CA GLN A 25 5.46 11.96 -4.35
C GLN A 25 6.89 12.54 -4.46
N ARG A 26 7.23 13.42 -3.52
CA ARG A 26 8.58 14.03 -3.39
C ARG A 26 9.33 13.55 -2.15
N ILE A 27 8.72 12.64 -1.41
CA ILE A 27 9.27 12.05 -0.20
C ILE A 27 9.33 10.54 -0.40
N PRO A 28 10.22 9.84 0.34
CA PRO A 28 10.22 8.39 0.35
C PRO A 28 8.85 7.86 0.80
N ILE A 29 8.28 6.98 -0.01
CA ILE A 29 7.09 6.21 0.35
C ILE A 29 7.39 4.74 0.15
N GLY A 30 6.71 3.89 0.92
CA GLY A 30 6.80 2.44 0.78
C GLY A 30 5.46 1.77 1.02
N LEU A 31 5.31 0.56 0.48
CA LEU A 31 4.13 -0.28 0.64
C LEU A 31 4.51 -1.62 1.28
N ILE A 32 3.81 -2.01 2.34
CA ILE A 32 3.83 -3.36 2.92
C ILE A 32 2.45 -3.95 2.70
N ASN A 33 2.36 -5.10 2.02
CA ASN A 33 1.09 -5.69 1.61
C ASN A 33 1.04 -7.20 1.85
N GLY A 34 -0.08 -7.72 2.34
CA GLY A 34 -0.33 -9.16 2.41
C GLY A 34 -0.75 -9.70 1.04
N SER A 35 0.00 -10.65 0.49
CA SER A 35 -0.23 -11.19 -0.85
C SER A 35 -1.59 -11.90 -1.02
N MET A 36 -2.12 -12.47 0.08
CA MET A 36 -3.36 -13.25 0.12
C MET A 36 -4.59 -12.42 0.53
N ASP A 37 -4.47 -11.10 0.65
CA ASP A 37 -5.62 -10.24 0.88
C ASP A 37 -6.66 -10.42 -0.24
N PRO A 38 -7.89 -10.88 0.07
CA PRO A 38 -8.93 -11.11 -0.95
C PRO A 38 -9.43 -9.82 -1.60
N ILE A 39 -9.20 -8.67 -0.96
CA ILE A 39 -9.64 -7.35 -1.44
C ILE A 39 -8.50 -6.66 -2.19
N SER A 40 -7.29 -6.63 -1.61
CA SER A 40 -6.14 -5.87 -2.11
C SER A 40 -4.81 -6.64 -2.05
N GLY A 41 -4.81 -7.92 -2.42
CA GLY A 41 -3.62 -8.78 -2.42
C GLY A 41 -2.61 -8.48 -3.55
N ALA A 42 -1.97 -9.52 -4.06
CA ALA A 42 -0.92 -9.40 -5.09
C ALA A 42 -1.30 -8.56 -6.32
N HIS A 43 -2.57 -8.61 -6.74
CA HIS A 43 -3.07 -7.82 -7.87
C HIS A 43 -3.05 -6.30 -7.59
N MET A 44 -3.26 -5.88 -6.34
CA MET A 44 -3.19 -4.47 -5.96
C MET A 44 -1.74 -3.99 -6.01
N VAL A 45 -0.79 -4.81 -5.56
CA VAL A 45 0.64 -4.50 -5.66
C VAL A 45 1.07 -4.31 -7.12
N ALA A 46 0.60 -5.16 -8.04
CA ALA A 46 0.85 -4.99 -9.47
C ALA A 46 0.29 -3.65 -9.97
N ARG A 47 -0.96 -3.33 -9.64
CA ARG A 47 -1.59 -2.06 -10.04
C ARG A 47 -0.92 -0.84 -9.42
N TYR A 48 -0.41 -0.97 -8.20
CA TYR A 48 0.32 0.07 -7.48
C TYR A 48 1.64 0.38 -8.19
N LYS A 49 2.40 -0.63 -8.61
CA LYS A 49 3.61 -0.45 -9.44
C LYS A 49 3.31 0.26 -10.75
N GLU A 50 2.20 -0.07 -11.41
CA GLU A 50 1.80 0.60 -12.65
C GLU A 50 1.40 2.07 -12.44
N ALA A 51 0.75 2.39 -11.33
CA ALA A 51 0.34 3.76 -11.02
C ALA A 51 1.53 4.58 -10.50
N VAL A 52 2.09 4.16 -9.37
CA VAL A 52 3.06 4.90 -8.55
C VAL A 52 4.50 4.75 -9.05
N GLY A 53 4.76 3.77 -9.91
CA GLY A 53 6.09 3.49 -10.44
C GLY A 53 6.97 2.77 -9.41
N ASN A 54 8.16 3.33 -9.17
CA ASN A 54 9.20 2.76 -8.30
C ASN A 54 9.31 3.58 -7.00
N PRO A 55 8.39 3.40 -6.03
CA PRO A 55 8.56 3.97 -4.70
C PRO A 55 9.80 3.35 -4.04
N LEU A 56 10.26 3.95 -2.93
CA LEU A 56 11.48 3.49 -2.25
C LEU A 56 11.43 2.00 -1.93
N MET A 57 10.26 1.47 -1.58
CA MET A 57 10.12 0.08 -1.19
C MET A 57 8.72 -0.47 -1.45
N ILE A 58 8.63 -1.71 -1.95
CA ILE A 58 7.39 -2.50 -2.00
C ILE A 58 7.70 -3.89 -1.48
N ILE A 59 7.11 -4.24 -0.33
CA ILE A 59 7.25 -5.55 0.30
C ILE A 59 5.89 -6.25 0.26
N SER A 60 5.83 -7.38 -0.44
CA SER A 60 4.68 -8.28 -0.44
C SER A 60 4.97 -9.45 0.47
N LEU A 61 4.20 -9.58 1.56
CA LEU A 61 4.33 -10.67 2.51
C LEU A 61 3.56 -11.89 1.99
N GLN A 62 4.29 -12.99 1.78
CA GLN A 62 3.74 -14.23 1.26
C GLN A 62 2.83 -14.88 2.31
N ASP A 63 1.69 -15.43 1.87
CA ASP A 63 0.71 -16.14 2.70
C ASP A 63 0.01 -15.30 3.80
N ILE A 64 0.16 -13.97 3.75
CA ILE A 64 -0.47 -13.02 4.67
C ILE A 64 -1.69 -12.34 4.02
N GLY A 65 -2.78 -12.23 4.78
CA GLY A 65 -4.06 -11.66 4.37
C GLY A 65 -4.18 -10.15 4.54
N HIS A 66 -5.39 -9.70 4.87
CA HIS A 66 -5.81 -8.29 4.82
C HIS A 66 -5.22 -7.41 5.93
N TYR A 67 -4.79 -8.00 7.05
CA TYR A 67 -4.24 -7.24 8.18
C TYR A 67 -2.81 -7.70 8.51
N PRO A 68 -1.81 -7.40 7.66
CA PRO A 68 -0.44 -7.87 7.84
C PRO A 68 0.17 -7.56 9.21
N GLN A 69 -0.15 -6.39 9.76
CA GLN A 69 0.34 -5.96 11.08
C GLN A 69 -0.18 -6.81 12.24
N TRP A 70 -1.31 -7.50 12.05
CA TRP A 70 -1.88 -8.44 13.02
C TRP A 70 -1.48 -9.89 12.74
N GLU A 71 -1.47 -10.27 11.46
CA GLU A 71 -1.19 -11.65 11.04
C GLU A 71 0.30 -12.00 11.09
N ALA A 72 1.18 -11.01 10.82
CA ALA A 72 2.63 -11.17 10.82
C ALA A 72 3.34 -9.91 11.37
N PRO A 73 3.11 -9.54 12.65
CA PRO A 73 3.63 -8.31 13.24
C PRO A 73 5.14 -8.18 13.13
N GLN A 74 5.88 -9.28 13.31
CA GLN A 74 7.34 -9.27 13.20
C GLN A 74 7.80 -8.95 11.77
N GLN A 75 7.19 -9.55 10.75
CA GLN A 75 7.54 -9.28 9.35
C GLN A 75 7.25 -7.84 8.96
N VAL A 76 6.14 -7.27 9.45
CA VAL A 76 5.80 -5.86 9.24
C VAL A 76 6.80 -4.94 9.95
N HIS A 77 7.17 -5.26 11.19
CA HIS A 77 8.19 -4.51 11.93
C HIS A 77 9.52 -4.49 11.18
N ASP A 78 9.96 -5.64 10.68
CA ASP A 78 11.25 -5.75 9.97
C ASP A 78 11.22 -5.02 8.63
N ALA A 79 10.12 -5.14 7.88
CA ALA A 79 9.87 -4.37 6.67
C ALA A 79 9.89 -2.85 6.94
N TYR A 80 9.25 -2.40 8.02
CA TYR A 80 9.25 -0.98 8.41
C TYR A 80 10.66 -0.50 8.81
N ARG A 81 11.42 -1.32 9.53
CA ARG A 81 12.82 -1.06 9.89
C ARG A 81 13.71 -0.91 8.65
N GLN A 82 13.51 -1.74 7.63
CA GLN A 82 14.22 -1.63 6.35
C GLN A 82 13.89 -0.30 5.64
N PHE A 83 12.61 0.08 5.62
CA PHE A 83 12.19 1.37 5.06
C PHE A 83 12.87 2.55 5.76
N LEU A 84 12.88 2.58 7.10
CA LEU A 84 13.52 3.67 7.84
C LEU A 84 15.02 3.79 7.56
N THR A 85 15.72 2.65 7.44
CA THR A 85 17.13 2.65 7.09
C THR A 85 17.36 3.18 5.68
N ALA A 86 16.55 2.74 4.71
CA ALA A 86 16.67 3.18 3.32
C ALA A 86 16.27 4.65 3.11
N ALA A 87 15.30 5.15 3.87
CA ALA A 87 14.81 6.52 3.77
C ALA A 87 15.72 7.55 4.47
N ALA A 88 16.65 7.09 5.33
CA ALA A 88 17.62 7.93 6.01
C ALA A 88 18.91 8.16 5.20
N GLN A 89 19.05 7.52 4.04
CA GLN A 89 20.14 7.68 3.08
C GLN A 89 19.80 8.76 2.05
#